data_AF-A0A7L1C2I1-F1
#
_entry.id   AF-A0A7L1C2I1-F1
#
_cell.length_a   1.000
_cell.length_b   1.000
_cell.length_c   1.000
_cell.angle_alpha   90.00
_cell.angle_beta   90.00
_cell.angle_gamma   90.00
#
_symmetry.space_group_name_H-M   'P 1'
#
loop_
_entity.id
_entity.type
_entity.pdbx_description
1 polymer ?
#
loop_
_entity_poly.entity_id
_entity_poly.type
_entity_poly.pdbx_seq_one_letter_code
_entity_poly.pdbx_strand_id
1 'polypeptide(L)'
;QVVMHPARVLELQMQKKGFSMEVGQYIFVNCPAISPLEWHPFTLTSAPEEDFFSIHIRAAGDWTERLIDTFQLETPRVEVDGPFGTASEDVFQYEVAMLVGAGIGVTPFASILKSIWYKFQQGDQTLKTKKIYFYWLCRDTGAFAWFNDLLASLEQKMAESGKADFLTYRLFLTGWNNS
;
A
#
# COMPACT_ATOMS: atom_id res chain seq x y z
N GLN A 1 -1.03 -14.72 5.29
CA GLN A 1 -2.24 -14.36 6.03
C GLN A 1 -3.23 -13.71 5.08
N VAL A 2 -4.52 -13.88 5.30
CA VAL A 2 -5.59 -13.28 4.50
C VAL A 2 -6.43 -12.38 5.41
N VAL A 3 -6.66 -11.12 5.02
CA VAL A 3 -7.44 -10.15 5.78
C VAL A 3 -8.48 -9.49 4.88
N MET A 4 -9.73 -9.44 5.34
CA MET A 4 -10.81 -8.75 4.65
C MET A 4 -11.02 -7.37 5.25
N HIS A 5 -10.94 -6.34 4.42
CA HIS A 5 -11.18 -4.95 4.76
C HIS A 5 -12.57 -4.49 4.29
N PRO A 6 -13.11 -3.39 4.84
CA PRO A 6 -14.37 -2.80 4.34
C PRO A 6 -14.29 -2.44 2.85
N ALA A 7 -15.45 -2.16 2.24
CA ALA A 7 -15.56 -1.81 0.81
C ALA A 7 -15.01 -2.89 -0.17
N ARG A 8 -15.09 -4.17 0.24
CA ARG A 8 -14.66 -5.36 -0.54
C ARG A 8 -13.20 -5.25 -1.00
N VAL A 9 -12.30 -5.06 -0.04
CA VAL A 9 -10.85 -5.11 -0.26
C VAL A 9 -10.26 -6.31 0.46
N LEU A 10 -9.52 -7.13 -0.28
CA LEU A 10 -8.78 -8.28 0.21
C LEU A 10 -7.31 -7.89 0.36
N GLU A 11 -6.74 -8.12 1.53
CA GLU A 11 -5.30 -8.06 1.76
C GLU A 11 -4.73 -9.48 1.80
N LEU A 12 -3.73 -9.70 0.95
CA LEU A 12 -2.94 -10.94 0.95
C LEU A 12 -1.56 -10.63 1.47
N GLN A 13 -1.18 -11.25 2.59
CA GLN A 13 0.17 -11.19 3.16
C GLN A 13 0.91 -12.50 2.91
N MET A 14 2.08 -12.43 2.29
CA MET A 14 2.89 -13.56 1.86
C MET A 14 4.30 -13.47 2.47
N GLN A 15 4.91 -14.63 2.77
CA GLN A 15 6.25 -14.67 3.37
C GLN A 15 7.33 -14.33 2.36
N LYS A 16 8.30 -13.49 2.73
CA LYS A 16 9.41 -13.03 1.88
C LYS A 16 10.50 -14.08 1.60
N LYS A 17 10.24 -15.39 1.59
CA LYS A 17 11.29 -16.45 1.47
C LYS A 17 12.17 -16.29 0.22
N GLY A 18 13.26 -15.52 0.32
CA GLY A 18 14.13 -15.15 -0.80
C GLY A 18 13.57 -14.02 -1.70
N PHE A 19 12.46 -13.39 -1.34
CA PHE A 19 11.84 -12.30 -2.09
C PHE A 19 12.27 -10.95 -1.51
N SER A 20 12.90 -10.11 -2.33
CA SER A 20 13.26 -8.73 -2.01
C SER A 20 12.37 -7.79 -2.80
N MET A 21 12.02 -6.64 -2.22
CA MET A 21 11.20 -5.61 -2.86
C MET A 21 11.64 -4.22 -2.42
N GLU A 22 11.39 -3.23 -3.27
CA GLU A 22 11.51 -1.81 -2.96
C GLU A 22 10.13 -1.16 -2.82
N VAL A 23 10.10 0.05 -2.26
CA VAL A 23 8.85 0.80 -2.07
C VAL A 23 8.18 1.11 -3.41
N GLY A 24 6.85 0.99 -3.45
CA GLY A 24 6.06 1.34 -4.63
C GLY A 24 6.21 0.38 -5.81
N GLN A 25 6.98 -0.71 -5.69
CA GLN A 25 7.02 -1.79 -6.67
C GLN A 25 5.70 -2.56 -6.72
N TYR A 26 5.50 -3.32 -7.79
CA TYR A 26 4.33 -4.17 -7.97
C TYR A 26 4.71 -5.59 -8.38
N ILE A 27 3.77 -6.51 -8.26
CA ILE A 27 3.90 -7.91 -8.68
C ILE A 27 2.76 -8.28 -9.61
N PHE A 28 2.96 -9.31 -10.42
CA PHE A 28 1.86 -10.00 -11.09
C PHE A 28 1.43 -11.20 -10.27
N VAL A 29 0.12 -11.38 -10.20
CA VAL A 29 -0.52 -12.45 -9.42
C VAL A 29 -1.37 -13.30 -10.35
N ASN A 30 -1.15 -14.61 -10.27
CA ASN A 30 -2.01 -15.61 -10.88
C ASN A 30 -2.65 -16.50 -9.81
N CYS A 31 -3.91 -16.86 -10.02
CA CYS A 31 -4.60 -17.84 -9.20
C CYS A 31 -5.18 -18.92 -10.13
N PRO A 32 -4.55 -20.10 -10.24
CA PRO A 32 -4.98 -21.14 -11.17
C PRO A 32 -6.41 -21.64 -10.94
N ALA A 33 -6.92 -21.51 -9.71
CA ALA A 33 -8.31 -21.82 -9.37
C ALA A 33 -9.33 -20.87 -10.02
N ILE A 34 -8.91 -19.65 -10.38
CA ILE A 34 -9.75 -18.65 -11.06
C ILE A 34 -9.52 -18.69 -12.57
N SER A 35 -8.25 -18.61 -12.99
CA SER A 35 -7.85 -18.65 -14.39
C SER A 35 -6.38 -19.05 -14.49
N PRO A 36 -6.04 -20.15 -15.19
CA PRO A 36 -4.68 -20.67 -15.23
C PRO A 36 -3.72 -19.82 -16.08
N LEU A 37 -4.23 -18.86 -16.86
CA LEU A 37 -3.42 -18.06 -17.80
C LEU A 37 -3.42 -16.56 -17.49
N GLU A 38 -4.34 -16.07 -16.65
CA GLU A 38 -4.44 -14.63 -16.36
C GLU A 38 -3.52 -14.21 -15.22
N TRP A 39 -2.71 -13.20 -15.50
CA TRP A 39 -1.84 -12.54 -14.53
C TRP A 39 -2.30 -11.10 -14.36
N HIS A 40 -2.54 -10.68 -13.11
CA HIS A 40 -3.04 -9.35 -12.80
C HIS A 40 -2.03 -8.58 -11.93
N PRO A 41 -1.73 -7.31 -12.26
CA PRO A 41 -0.74 -6.53 -11.54
C PRO A 41 -1.32 -5.93 -10.26
N PHE A 42 -0.56 -6.01 -9.16
CA PHE A 42 -0.89 -5.39 -7.88
C PHE A 42 0.33 -4.76 -7.22
N THR A 43 0.19 -3.51 -6.80
CA THR A 43 1.23 -2.80 -6.06
C THR A 43 1.45 -3.40 -4.69
N LEU A 44 2.71 -3.56 -4.32
CA LEU A 44 3.11 -3.99 -2.98
C LEU A 44 2.79 -2.87 -1.99
N THR A 45 1.95 -3.17 -1.01
CA THR A 45 1.49 -2.23 0.02
C THR A 45 2.30 -2.27 1.29
N SER A 46 3.01 -3.38 1.51
CA SER A 46 3.96 -3.55 2.62
C SER A 46 5.22 -2.73 2.40
N ALA A 47 5.93 -2.44 3.48
CA ALA A 47 7.26 -1.86 3.42
C ALA A 47 8.32 -2.95 3.13
N PRO A 48 9.46 -2.60 2.49
CA PRO A 48 10.62 -3.48 2.40
C PRO A 48 11.09 -4.00 3.76
N GLU A 49 10.91 -3.23 4.82
CA GLU A 49 11.34 -3.53 6.19
C GLU A 49 10.44 -4.53 6.94
N GLU A 50 9.24 -4.84 6.45
CA GLU A 50 8.34 -5.84 7.06
C GLU A 50 8.81 -7.29 6.76
N ASP A 51 8.53 -8.28 7.60
CA ASP A 51 8.93 -9.69 7.36
C ASP A 51 8.10 -10.41 6.26
N PHE A 52 7.07 -9.74 5.77
CA PHE A 52 6.16 -10.21 4.74
C PHE A 52 6.05 -9.17 3.63
N PHE A 53 5.56 -9.60 2.47
CA PHE A 53 5.08 -8.69 1.44
C PHE A 53 3.57 -8.80 1.31
N SER A 54 2.89 -7.69 1.05
CA SER A 54 1.44 -7.68 0.92
C SER A 54 0.93 -6.87 -0.25
N ILE A 55 -0.25 -7.23 -0.72
CA ILE A 55 -1.01 -6.52 -1.74
C ILE A 55 -2.44 -6.30 -1.26
N HIS A 56 -3.05 -5.21 -1.71
CA HIS A 56 -4.46 -4.90 -1.48
C HIS A 56 -5.24 -4.96 -2.80
N ILE A 57 -6.22 -5.85 -2.85
CA ILE A 57 -7.02 -6.14 -4.04
C ILE A 57 -8.44 -5.66 -3.78
N ARG A 58 -8.88 -4.64 -4.53
CA ARG A 58 -10.27 -4.20 -4.52
C ARG A 58 -11.08 -4.97 -5.57
N ALA A 59 -12.33 -5.30 -5.24
CA ALA A 59 -13.30 -5.76 -6.23
C ALA A 59 -13.53 -4.67 -7.30
N ALA A 60 -12.95 -4.86 -8.50
CA ALA A 60 -13.00 -3.91 -9.61
C ALA A 60 -13.35 -4.56 -10.96
N GLY A 61 -13.45 -5.88 -10.99
CA GLY A 61 -13.75 -6.67 -12.19
C GLY A 61 -13.91 -8.14 -11.84
N ASP A 62 -14.32 -8.91 -12.83
CA ASP A 62 -14.73 -10.31 -12.69
C ASP A 62 -13.64 -11.20 -12.05
N TRP A 63 -12.38 -11.03 -12.45
CA TRP A 63 -11.27 -11.80 -11.88
C TRP A 63 -11.05 -11.46 -10.40
N THR A 64 -11.00 -10.17 -10.05
CA THR A 64 -10.80 -9.73 -8.65
C THR A 64 -11.97 -10.11 -7.76
N GLU A 65 -13.21 -10.06 -8.26
CA GLU A 65 -14.40 -10.47 -7.52
C GLU A 65 -14.37 -11.97 -7.23
N ARG A 66 -14.13 -12.80 -8.25
CA ARG A 66 -13.99 -14.25 -8.06
C ARG A 66 -12.86 -14.59 -7.09
N LEU A 67 -11.71 -13.91 -7.20
CA LEU A 67 -10.59 -14.11 -6.28
C LEU A 67 -11.00 -13.84 -4.82
N ILE A 68 -11.65 -12.70 -4.57
CA ILE A 68 -12.13 -12.30 -3.25
C ILE A 68 -13.14 -13.30 -2.69
N ASP A 69 -14.07 -13.77 -3.53
CA ASP A 69 -15.09 -14.73 -3.11
C ASP A 69 -14.48 -16.12 -2.84
N THR A 70 -13.48 -16.56 -3.62
CA THR A 70 -12.73 -17.79 -3.34
C THR A 70 -11.97 -17.71 -2.02
N PHE A 71 -11.30 -16.59 -1.73
CA PHE A 71 -10.57 -16.40 -0.47
C PHE A 71 -11.46 -16.35 0.79
N GLN A 72 -12.76 -16.10 0.63
CA GLN A 72 -13.73 -16.20 1.72
C GLN A 72 -14.10 -17.65 2.06
N LEU A 73 -13.96 -18.57 1.11
CA LEU A 73 -14.33 -19.98 1.26
C LEU A 73 -13.12 -20.86 1.62
N GLU A 74 -11.98 -20.61 0.98
CA GLU A 74 -10.75 -21.38 1.15
C GLU A 74 -9.51 -20.51 0.90
N THR A 75 -8.32 -21.07 1.07
CA THR A 75 -7.06 -20.37 0.77
C THR A 75 -6.43 -21.02 -0.47
N PRO A 76 -6.76 -20.55 -1.70
CA PRO A 76 -6.22 -21.13 -2.91
C PRO A 76 -4.72 -20.87 -3.04
N ARG A 77 -4.05 -21.69 -3.88
CA ARG A 77 -2.67 -21.43 -4.28
C ARG A 77 -2.63 -20.20 -5.20
N VAL A 78 -1.70 -19.31 -4.91
CA VAL A 78 -1.40 -18.12 -5.70
C VAL A 78 0.04 -18.20 -6.19
N GLU A 79 0.26 -17.82 -7.44
CA GLU A 79 1.56 -17.69 -8.06
C GLU A 79 1.90 -16.21 -8.21
N VAL A 80 3.17 -15.86 -8.02
CA VAL A 80 3.67 -14.49 -7.97
C VAL A 80 4.84 -14.36 -8.92
N ASP A 81 4.82 -13.31 -9.74
CA ASP A 81 5.93 -12.89 -10.59
C ASP A 81 6.33 -11.45 -10.24
N GLY A 82 7.64 -11.18 -10.22
CA GLY A 82 8.22 -9.90 -9.81
C GLY A 82 9.25 -9.98 -8.67
N PRO A 83 9.55 -8.84 -8.00
CA PRO A 83 8.90 -7.54 -8.16
C PRO A 83 9.27 -6.82 -9.46
N PHE A 84 8.43 -5.87 -9.85
CA PHE A 84 8.64 -4.98 -10.99
C PHE A 84 8.76 -3.53 -10.52
N GLY A 85 9.75 -2.84 -11.08
CA GLY A 85 10.10 -1.49 -10.66
C GLY A 85 9.11 -0.41 -11.08
N THR A 86 9.09 0.69 -10.34
CA THR A 86 8.32 1.89 -10.68
C THR A 86 9.12 3.17 -10.39
N ALA A 87 8.72 4.27 -11.02
CA ALA A 87 9.30 5.59 -10.73
C ALA A 87 9.10 6.06 -9.26
N SER A 88 8.24 5.37 -8.49
CA SER A 88 7.99 5.74 -7.09
C SER A 88 9.14 5.33 -6.16
N GLU A 89 10.06 4.49 -6.63
CA GLU A 89 11.27 4.08 -5.88
C GLU A 89 12.20 5.27 -5.60
N ASP A 90 12.22 6.26 -6.50
CA ASP A 90 13.11 7.42 -6.41
C ASP A 90 12.62 8.46 -5.39
N VAL A 91 11.48 8.25 -4.71
CA VAL A 91 10.91 9.20 -3.75
C VAL A 91 11.93 9.65 -2.70
N PHE A 92 12.81 8.73 -2.28
CA PHE A 92 13.83 8.99 -1.27
C PHE A 92 15.04 9.77 -1.78
N GLN A 93 15.15 10.00 -3.10
CA GLN A 93 16.23 10.78 -3.71
C GLN A 93 15.96 12.29 -3.70
N TYR A 94 14.73 12.71 -3.37
CA TYR A 94 14.31 14.11 -3.33
C TYR A 94 14.14 14.61 -1.90
N GLU A 95 14.54 15.86 -1.64
CA GLU A 95 14.35 16.48 -0.31
C GLU A 95 12.87 16.76 -0.01
N VAL A 96 12.08 17.06 -1.04
CA VAL A 96 10.66 17.33 -0.93
C VAL A 96 9.92 16.48 -1.95
N ALA A 97 8.93 15.71 -1.50
CA ALA A 97 8.09 14.88 -2.37
C ALA A 97 6.61 15.25 -2.22
N MET A 98 5.88 15.25 -3.33
CA MET A 98 4.42 15.36 -3.35
C MET A 98 3.83 14.05 -3.86
N LEU A 99 3.05 13.40 -3.00
CA LEU A 99 2.41 12.12 -3.25
C LEU A 99 0.92 12.35 -3.44
N VAL A 100 0.39 12.06 -4.62
CA VAL A 100 -1.03 12.30 -4.95
C VAL A 100 -1.67 10.97 -5.36
N GLY A 101 -2.56 10.45 -4.52
CA GLY A 101 -3.26 9.18 -4.74
C GLY A 101 -4.77 9.36 -4.89
N ALA A 102 -5.39 8.51 -5.71
CA ALA A 102 -6.84 8.47 -5.87
C ALA A 102 -7.39 7.04 -5.72
N GLY A 103 -8.40 6.84 -4.88
CA GLY A 103 -9.02 5.53 -4.65
C GLY A 103 -8.01 4.47 -4.20
N ILE A 104 -8.02 3.31 -4.87
CA ILE A 104 -7.05 2.21 -4.64
C ILE A 104 -5.63 2.60 -5.05
N GLY A 105 -5.44 3.62 -5.89
CA GLY A 105 -4.12 4.12 -6.31
C GLY A 105 -3.29 4.76 -5.18
N VAL A 106 -3.75 4.68 -3.93
CA VAL A 106 -2.99 5.04 -2.73
C VAL A 106 -1.99 3.96 -2.29
N THR A 107 -2.16 2.72 -2.76
CA THR A 107 -1.34 1.57 -2.39
C THR A 107 0.18 1.74 -2.50
N PRO A 108 0.77 2.34 -3.57
CA PRO A 108 2.22 2.59 -3.60
C PRO A 108 2.68 3.53 -2.48
N PHE A 109 1.87 4.54 -2.16
CA PHE A 109 2.19 5.51 -1.11
C PHE A 109 2.09 4.89 0.27
N ALA A 110 1.29 3.84 0.45
CA ALA A 110 1.27 3.11 1.70
C ALA A 110 2.60 2.41 1.99
N SER A 111 3.19 1.76 0.99
CA SER A 111 4.53 1.17 1.12
C SER A 111 5.59 2.23 1.44
N ILE A 112 5.55 3.37 0.74
CA ILE A 112 6.48 4.49 0.97
C ILE A 112 6.37 5.03 2.40
N LEU A 113 5.16 5.35 2.86
CA LEU A 113 4.93 5.94 4.19
C LEU A 113 5.27 4.96 5.32
N LYS A 114 5.01 3.66 5.14
CA LYS A 114 5.48 2.63 6.08
C LYS A 114 7.01 2.55 6.11
N SER A 115 7.69 2.54 4.97
CA SER A 115 9.16 2.51 4.94
C SER A 115 9.77 3.72 5.65
N ILE A 116 9.20 4.91 5.44
CA ILE A 116 9.60 6.12 6.18
C ILE A 116 9.43 5.90 7.68
N TRP A 117 8.27 5.40 8.11
CA TRP A 117 8.01 5.10 9.51
C TRP A 117 9.09 4.19 10.11
N TYR A 118 9.45 3.09 9.42
CA TYR A 118 10.48 2.16 9.87
C TYR A 118 11.87 2.81 9.94
N LYS A 119 12.27 3.53 8.89
CA LYS A 119 13.55 4.24 8.86
C LYS A 119 13.68 5.27 9.98
N PHE A 120 12.59 5.96 10.30
CA PHE A 120 12.54 6.85 11.47
C PHE A 120 12.69 6.12 12.79
N GLN A 121 12.00 4.98 12.97
CA GLN A 121 12.14 4.18 14.20
C GLN A 121 13.57 3.66 14.40
N GLN A 122 14.25 3.33 13.31
CA GLN A 122 15.62 2.81 13.35
C GLN A 122 16.68 3.93 13.44
N GLY A 123 16.26 5.20 13.45
CA GLY A 123 17.18 6.33 13.53
C GLY A 123 18.02 6.53 12.27
N ASP A 124 17.52 6.10 11.10
CA ASP A 124 18.22 6.21 9.83
C ASP A 124 18.43 7.69 9.45
N GLN A 125 19.69 8.11 9.43
CA GLN A 125 20.10 9.47 9.06
C GLN A 125 20.37 9.63 7.56
N THR A 126 20.26 8.56 6.76
CA THR A 126 20.54 8.57 5.32
C THR A 126 19.37 9.07 4.48
N LEU A 127 18.18 9.22 5.09
CA LEU A 127 16.99 9.77 4.45
C LEU A 127 17.23 11.21 3.99
N LYS A 128 17.36 11.41 2.68
CA LYS A 128 17.47 12.72 2.06
C LYS A 128 16.14 13.47 2.06
N THR A 129 15.02 12.77 2.03
CA THR A 129 13.68 13.36 2.11
C THR A 129 13.47 14.02 3.46
N LYS A 130 13.10 15.31 3.43
CA LYS A 130 12.86 16.18 4.60
C LYS A 130 11.40 16.57 4.74
N LYS A 131 10.63 16.55 3.64
CA LYS A 131 9.22 16.96 3.61
C LYS A 131 8.42 16.12 2.63
N ILE A 132 7.24 15.70 3.05
CA ILE A 132 6.26 15.02 2.21
C ILE A 132 4.93 15.74 2.27
N TYR A 133 4.38 16.03 1.10
CA TYR A 133 2.99 16.43 0.95
C TYR A 133 2.19 15.26 0.41
N PHE A 134 1.21 14.78 1.17
CA PHE A 134 0.39 13.64 0.78
C PHE A 134 -1.06 14.06 0.55
N TYR A 135 -1.56 13.84 -0.66
CA TYR A 135 -2.92 14.17 -1.06
C TYR A 135 -3.63 12.88 -1.43
N TRP A 136 -4.68 12.55 -0.70
CA TRP A 136 -5.48 11.37 -0.99
C TRP A 136 -6.91 11.76 -1.32
N LEU A 137 -7.32 11.46 -2.56
CA LEU A 137 -8.67 11.67 -3.06
C LEU A 137 -9.42 10.35 -3.03
N CYS A 138 -10.52 10.27 -2.28
CA CYS A 138 -11.33 9.06 -2.26
C CYS A 138 -12.82 9.38 -2.23
N ARG A 139 -13.64 8.46 -2.73
CA ARG A 139 -15.12 8.51 -2.58
C ARG A 139 -15.60 7.83 -1.30
N ASP A 140 -14.83 6.85 -0.82
CA ASP A 140 -15.12 6.05 0.37
C ASP A 140 -13.81 5.70 1.09
N THR A 141 -13.68 6.13 2.34
CA THR A 141 -12.49 5.86 3.16
C THR A 141 -12.47 4.46 3.78
N GLY A 142 -13.57 3.70 3.71
CA GLY A 142 -13.71 2.41 4.39
C GLY A 142 -12.67 1.37 3.95
N ALA A 143 -12.33 1.34 2.66
CA ALA A 143 -11.34 0.42 2.08
C ALA A 143 -9.95 0.48 2.73
N PHE A 144 -9.59 1.61 3.34
CA PHE A 144 -8.26 1.86 3.86
C PHE A 144 -8.31 2.60 5.20
N ALA A 145 -9.27 2.23 6.07
CA ALA A 145 -9.30 2.75 7.43
C ALA A 145 -7.95 2.53 8.15
N TRP A 146 -7.32 1.37 7.93
CA TRP A 146 -5.98 1.05 8.44
C TRP A 146 -4.90 2.05 8.01
N PHE A 147 -5.08 2.68 6.85
CA PHE A 147 -4.12 3.63 6.31
C PHE A 147 -4.21 4.99 7.01
N ASN A 148 -5.41 5.35 7.50
CA ASN A 148 -5.55 6.52 8.38
C ASN A 148 -4.83 6.31 9.72
N ASP A 149 -4.91 5.11 10.30
CA ASP A 149 -4.20 4.77 11.54
C ASP A 149 -2.67 4.85 11.36
N LEU A 150 -2.18 4.44 10.18
CA LEU A 150 -0.78 4.61 9.79
C LEU A 150 -0.39 6.09 9.73
N LEU A 151 -1.21 6.93 9.08
CA LEU A 151 -0.94 8.38 8.97
C LEU A 151 -0.87 9.04 10.35
N ALA A 152 -1.83 8.74 11.23
CA ALA A 152 -1.86 9.26 12.60
C ALA A 152 -0.63 8.80 13.40
N SER A 153 -0.27 7.52 13.30
CA SER A 153 0.92 6.95 13.98
C SER A 153 2.22 7.57 13.49
N LEU A 154 2.31 7.88 12.19
CA LEU A 154 3.46 8.51 11.57
C LEU A 154 3.59 9.98 12.01
N GLU A 155 2.48 10.72 11.99
CA GLU A 155 2.41 12.11 12.46
C GLU A 155 2.84 12.24 13.93
N GLN A 156 2.31 11.37 14.81
CA GLN A 156 2.67 11.36 16.23
C GLN A 156 4.17 11.15 16.45
N LYS A 157 4.76 10.11 15.83
CA LYS A 157 6.20 9.81 16.01
C LYS A 157 7.11 10.89 15.44
N MET A 158 6.70 11.50 14.34
CA MET A 158 7.42 12.62 13.75
C MET A 158 7.39 13.84 14.67
N ALA A 159 6.26 14.12 15.33
CA ALA A 159 6.17 15.16 16.34
C ALA A 159 7.08 14.90 17.55
N GLU A 160 7.08 13.67 18.09
CA GLU A 160 7.96 13.25 19.20
C GLU A 160 9.44 13.39 18.86
N SER A 161 9.81 13.20 17.59
CA SER A 161 11.18 13.32 17.10
C SER A 161 11.58 14.75 16.68
N GLY A 162 10.76 15.76 17.00
CA GLY A 162 11.01 17.16 16.62
C GLY A 162 10.87 17.46 15.12
N LYS A 163 10.22 16.56 14.36
CA LYS A 163 9.97 16.70 12.92
C LYS A 163 8.47 16.75 12.60
N ALA A 164 7.68 17.44 13.44
CA ALA A 164 6.22 17.55 13.26
C ALA A 164 5.81 18.02 11.85
N ASP A 165 6.63 18.86 11.23
CA ASP A 165 6.40 19.34 9.86
C ASP A 165 6.88 18.39 8.76
N PHE A 166 7.32 17.16 9.05
CA PHE A 166 7.83 16.26 8.00
C PHE A 166 6.73 15.81 7.03
N LEU A 167 5.57 15.40 7.55
CA LEU A 167 4.44 14.93 6.75
C LEU A 167 3.30 15.94 6.85
N THR A 168 2.84 16.44 5.72
CA THR A 168 1.58 17.19 5.62
C THR A 168 0.65 16.42 4.73
N TYR A 169 -0.47 15.92 5.27
CA TYR A 169 -1.45 15.20 4.49
C TYR A 169 -2.79 15.94 4.40
N ARG A 170 -3.51 15.72 3.29
CA ARG A 170 -4.87 16.20 3.06
C ARG A 170 -5.71 15.10 2.45
N LEU A 171 -6.81 14.79 3.12
CA LEU A 171 -7.81 13.83 2.67
C LEU A 171 -8.96 14.58 1.99
N PHE A 172 -9.26 14.24 0.74
CA PHE A 172 -10.34 14.81 -0.04
C PHE A 172 -11.42 13.76 -0.27
N LEU A 173 -12.54 13.89 0.42
CA LEU A 173 -13.70 13.03 0.22
C LEU A 173 -14.58 13.62 -0.89
N THR A 174 -14.55 13.00 -2.08
CA THR A 174 -15.23 13.54 -3.28
C THR A 174 -16.64 12.97 -3.50
N GLY A 175 -17.15 12.17 -2.55
CA GLY A 175 -18.46 11.48 -2.64
C GLY A 175 -19.57 12.07 -1.77
N TRP A 176 -19.37 13.25 -1.17
CA TRP A 176 -20.28 13.82 -0.15
C TRP A 176 -21.69 14.20 -0.67
N ASN A 177 -21.93 14.20 -1.99
CA ASN A 177 -23.23 14.51 -2.56
C ASN A 177 -23.85 13.27 -3.24
N ASN A 178 -24.63 12.51 -2.48
CA ASN A 178 -25.78 11.78 -3.00
C ASN A 178 -26.94 12.04 -2.03
N SER A 179 -27.67 13.12 -2.31
CA SER A 179 -29.04 13.34 -1.84
C SER A 179 -29.95 12.20 -2.31
#